data_AF-A0A7J3P622-F1
#
_entry.id   AF-A0A7J3P622-F1
#
_cell.length_a   1.000
_cell.length_b   1.000
_cell.length_c   1.000
_cell.angle_alpha   90.00
_cell.angle_beta   90.00
_cell.angle_gamma   90.00
#
_symmetry.space_group_name_H-M   'P 1'
#
loop_
_entity.id
_entity.type
_entity.pdbx_description
1 polymer ?
#
loop_
_entity_poly.entity_id
_entity_poly.type
_entity_poly.pdbx_seq_one_letter_code
_entity_poly.pdbx_strand_id
1 'polypeptide(L)'
;MQRFVEYVSSYELEGGWKTEKRKSHPLHSLCSRTGSFPPALARWYIERCSAPGGVVLDPFSGKGTAPLEACLGGRIGIGNDLAPEAYILTRAKVRPVTFGEVKGWVERNRRFIEGYRSSDAPEEVEVFYSRRTLRQILAVRELLREPEEDVDWFVSAVMLGILHGSSSDSLSVKCSHSFSMSPGYVKRSVRELRLRKPERNVPDCILMRARRVLCEGIPSVRGDAFNVDARSLPLGDESVDLIVTSPPYFSMQTYAWDNWLRLWFLGHDYREVAKRLFHTSSVPKFLEFMEEVLREAHRVLKRGGACVLVLGVVRLKGVLINMAELLLPVAERVGFEPIRIVADEIPKERKYLMYLDRSQGVGREVVLELRKR
;
A
#
# COMPACT_ATOMS: atom_id res chain seq x y z
N MET A 1 16.07 34.91 -2.44
CA MET A 1 15.28 35.24 -1.24
C MET A 1 14.70 33.92 -0.72
N GLN A 2 15.26 33.34 0.35
CA GLN A 2 14.71 32.10 0.93
C GLN A 2 13.30 32.41 1.44
N ARG A 3 12.27 31.88 0.78
CA ARG A 3 10.93 31.88 1.36
C ARG A 3 10.97 30.94 2.56
N PHE A 4 10.69 31.45 3.74
CA PHE A 4 10.52 30.62 4.93
C PHE A 4 9.24 29.81 4.74
N VAL A 5 9.38 28.49 4.58
CA VAL A 5 8.24 27.57 4.61
C VAL A 5 7.90 27.33 6.07
N GLU A 6 6.63 27.49 6.42
CA GLU A 6 6.15 27.33 7.80
C GLU A 6 6.31 25.86 8.26
N TYR A 7 6.76 25.68 9.50
CA TYR A 7 6.78 24.38 10.17
C TYR A 7 5.64 24.32 11.17
N VAL A 8 4.83 23.28 11.09
CA VAL A 8 3.68 23.07 11.97
C VAL A 8 3.76 21.68 12.59
N SER A 9 3.46 21.55 13.88
CA SER A 9 3.35 20.23 14.51
C SER A 9 2.05 19.53 14.08
N SER A 10 2.09 18.23 13.82
CA SER A 10 0.87 17.46 13.53
C SER A 10 -0.18 17.50 14.66
N TYR A 11 0.23 17.84 15.89
CA TYR A 11 -0.65 18.04 17.04
C TYR A 11 -1.32 19.42 17.09
N GLU A 12 -0.78 20.40 16.37
CA GLU A 12 -1.33 21.76 16.26
C GLU A 12 -2.36 21.87 15.14
N LEU A 13 -2.46 20.84 14.28
CA LEU A 13 -3.47 20.77 13.25
C LEU A 13 -4.86 20.61 13.88
N GLU A 14 -5.69 21.65 13.74
CA GLU A 14 -7.06 21.64 14.21
C GLU A 14 -7.85 20.49 13.56
N GLY A 15 -8.42 19.62 14.40
CA GLY A 15 -9.10 18.40 13.96
C GLY A 15 -8.20 17.43 13.17
N GLY A 16 -6.88 17.49 13.38
CA GLY A 16 -5.83 16.68 12.76
C GLY A 16 -6.03 15.16 12.90
N TRP A 17 -5.29 14.39 12.09
CA TRP A 17 -5.35 12.91 12.16
C TRP A 17 -4.85 12.33 13.49
N LYS A 18 -4.19 13.12 14.33
CA LYS A 18 -3.75 12.75 15.69
C LYS A 18 -4.88 12.75 16.72
N THR A 19 -5.94 13.51 16.50
CA THR A 19 -7.10 13.60 17.40
C THR A 19 -8.31 12.83 16.86
N GLU A 20 -8.19 12.28 15.66
CA GLU A 20 -9.20 11.45 15.00
C GLU A 20 -9.49 10.16 15.80
N LYS A 21 -10.78 9.89 16.04
CA LYS A 21 -11.27 8.69 16.74
C LYS A 21 -12.06 7.75 15.83
N ARG A 22 -12.41 8.16 14.62
CA ARG A 22 -13.14 7.35 13.63
C ARG A 22 -12.33 6.08 13.32
N LYS A 23 -12.94 4.93 13.58
CA LYS A 23 -12.41 3.62 13.24
C LYS A 23 -12.12 3.55 11.73
N SER A 24 -11.03 2.87 11.36
CA SER A 24 -10.70 2.63 9.95
C SER A 24 -11.64 1.59 9.35
N HIS A 25 -12.06 1.80 8.10
CA HIS A 25 -12.91 0.85 7.39
C HIS A 25 -12.25 -0.53 7.27
N PRO A 26 -12.97 -1.65 7.47
CA PRO A 26 -12.42 -3.01 7.44
C PRO A 26 -11.67 -3.37 6.15
N LEU A 27 -12.01 -2.75 5.01
CA LEU A 27 -11.27 -2.92 3.75
C LEU A 27 -9.77 -2.58 3.87
N HIS A 28 -9.35 -1.72 4.80
CA HIS A 28 -7.92 -1.48 5.05
C HIS A 28 -7.17 -2.73 5.53
N SER A 29 -7.88 -3.69 6.12
CA SER A 29 -7.36 -4.97 6.60
C SER A 29 -7.40 -6.09 5.55
N LEU A 30 -7.77 -5.78 4.29
CA LEU A 30 -7.73 -6.73 3.17
C LEU A 30 -6.36 -7.40 3.07
N CYS A 31 -5.29 -6.60 3.14
CA CYS A 31 -3.92 -7.08 3.15
C CYS A 31 -3.02 -6.12 3.96
N SER A 32 -2.13 -6.68 4.78
CA SER A 32 -1.09 -5.89 5.46
C SER A 32 0.13 -5.72 4.56
N ARG A 33 0.66 -4.50 4.45
CA ARG A 33 1.84 -4.16 3.66
C ARG A 33 2.64 -3.10 4.41
N THR A 34 3.96 -3.20 4.38
CA THR A 34 4.89 -2.19 4.89
C THR A 34 4.78 -0.89 4.09
N GLY A 35 5.25 0.22 4.66
CA GLY A 35 5.35 1.50 3.93
C GLY A 35 4.01 2.20 3.63
N SER A 36 2.98 1.99 4.45
CA SER A 36 1.69 2.70 4.31
C SER A 36 1.50 3.76 5.39
N PHE A 37 0.98 4.92 5.03
CA PHE A 37 0.56 5.94 6.00
C PHE A 37 -0.82 5.63 6.63
N PRO A 38 -1.16 6.23 7.78
CA PRO A 38 -2.44 6.01 8.46
C PRO A 38 -3.66 6.47 7.63
N PRO A 39 -4.77 5.70 7.60
CA PRO A 39 -6.00 6.13 6.92
C PRO A 39 -6.54 7.48 7.42
N ALA A 40 -6.40 7.76 8.72
CA ALA A 40 -6.80 9.03 9.32
C ALA A 40 -6.06 10.24 8.71
N LEU A 41 -4.76 10.08 8.38
CA LEU A 41 -3.98 11.13 7.72
C LEU A 41 -4.54 11.41 6.33
N ALA A 42 -4.76 10.36 5.53
CA ALA A 42 -5.30 10.49 4.18
C ALA A 42 -6.67 11.18 4.20
N ARG A 43 -7.58 10.70 5.06
CA ARG A 43 -8.92 11.24 5.23
C ARG A 43 -8.90 12.72 5.57
N TRP A 44 -8.02 13.14 6.49
CA TRP A 44 -7.93 14.51 6.93
C TRP A 44 -7.63 15.48 5.78
N TYR A 45 -6.64 15.15 4.94
CA TYR A 45 -6.31 15.94 3.75
C TYR A 45 -7.41 15.86 2.70
N ILE A 46 -7.99 14.68 2.46
CA ILE A 46 -9.06 14.49 1.50
C ILE A 46 -10.27 15.38 1.82
N GLU A 47 -10.71 15.39 3.08
CA GLU A 47 -11.85 16.17 3.54
C GLU A 47 -11.61 17.69 3.43
N ARG A 48 -10.36 18.16 3.60
CA ARG A 48 -10.00 19.59 3.60
C ARG A 48 -9.61 20.14 2.24
N CYS A 49 -8.99 19.32 1.40
CA CYS A 49 -8.33 19.77 0.18
C CYS A 49 -9.08 19.34 -1.09
N SER A 50 -10.26 18.73 -0.97
CA SER A 50 -11.10 18.38 -2.11
C SER A 50 -12.58 18.37 -1.74
N ALA A 51 -13.47 18.54 -2.72
CA ALA A 51 -14.91 18.44 -2.52
C ALA A 51 -15.42 17.02 -2.82
N PRO A 52 -16.56 16.58 -2.24
CA PRO A 52 -17.27 15.39 -2.69
C PRO A 52 -17.47 15.38 -4.22
N GLY A 53 -17.33 14.23 -4.86
CA GLY A 53 -17.32 14.08 -6.31
C GLY A 53 -15.99 14.44 -7.00
N GLY A 54 -15.04 15.07 -6.30
CA GLY A 54 -13.70 15.34 -6.81
C GLY A 54 -12.85 14.08 -6.99
N VAL A 55 -11.73 14.23 -7.71
CA VAL A 55 -10.77 13.16 -8.01
C VAL A 55 -9.55 13.28 -7.10
N VAL A 56 -9.24 12.22 -6.36
CA VAL A 56 -8.05 12.13 -5.49
C VAL A 56 -7.10 11.10 -6.05
N LEU A 57 -5.85 11.48 -6.28
CA LEU A 57 -4.81 10.62 -6.84
C LEU A 57 -3.73 10.27 -5.80
N ASP A 58 -3.31 9.01 -5.83
CA ASP A 58 -2.09 8.54 -5.17
C ASP A 58 -1.19 7.83 -6.20
N PRO A 59 -0.14 8.50 -6.75
CA PRO A 59 0.74 7.91 -7.75
C PRO A 59 1.64 6.75 -7.25
N PHE A 60 1.74 6.57 -5.93
CA PHE A 60 2.50 5.50 -5.26
C PHE A 60 1.61 4.79 -4.21
N SER A 61 0.44 4.38 -4.67
CA SER A 61 -0.72 3.98 -3.88
C SER A 61 -0.51 2.87 -2.87
N GLY A 62 0.53 2.06 -3.02
CA GLY A 62 0.90 1.12 -1.99
C GLY A 62 -0.14 0.00 -1.88
N LYS A 63 -0.91 0.01 -0.79
CA LYS A 63 -2.06 -0.88 -0.60
C LYS A 63 -3.40 -0.16 -0.81
N GLY A 64 -3.39 1.01 -1.45
CA GLY A 64 -4.57 1.81 -1.78
C GLY A 64 -5.18 2.55 -0.59
N THR A 65 -4.38 3.10 0.33
CA THR A 65 -4.93 3.81 1.51
C THR A 65 -5.66 5.10 1.12
N ALA A 66 -5.01 6.03 0.42
CA ALA A 66 -5.63 7.29 0.02
C ALA A 66 -6.77 7.10 -1.00
N PRO A 67 -6.63 6.27 -2.05
CA PRO A 67 -7.73 6.04 -3.00
C PRO A 67 -8.98 5.43 -2.34
N LEU A 68 -8.81 4.51 -1.37
CA LEU A 68 -9.94 3.95 -0.62
C LEU A 68 -10.61 5.01 0.26
N GLU A 69 -9.84 5.81 1.01
CA GLU A 69 -10.40 6.89 1.84
C GLU A 69 -11.12 7.94 0.98
N ALA A 70 -10.65 8.20 -0.23
CA ALA A 70 -11.36 9.06 -1.19
C ALA A 70 -12.73 8.47 -1.56
N CYS A 71 -12.78 7.20 -1.95
CA CYS A 71 -14.03 6.50 -2.28
C CYS A 71 -15.01 6.51 -1.09
N LEU A 72 -14.52 6.23 0.12
CA LEU A 72 -15.31 6.26 1.36
C LEU A 72 -15.86 7.66 1.66
N GLY A 73 -15.10 8.71 1.33
CA GLY A 73 -15.50 10.11 1.44
C GLY A 73 -16.35 10.63 0.28
N GLY A 74 -16.86 9.77 -0.61
CA GLY A 74 -17.69 10.17 -1.75
C GLY A 74 -16.94 10.86 -2.89
N ARG A 75 -15.65 10.58 -3.04
CA ARG A 75 -14.77 11.09 -4.12
C ARG A 75 -14.30 9.95 -5.00
N ILE A 76 -13.85 10.26 -6.21
CA ILE A 76 -13.25 9.27 -7.11
C ILE A 76 -11.79 9.05 -6.68
N GLY A 77 -11.48 7.88 -6.13
CA GLY A 77 -10.12 7.53 -5.73
C GLY A 77 -9.33 6.86 -6.86
N ILE A 78 -8.25 7.48 -7.31
CA ILE A 78 -7.35 6.92 -8.32
C ILE A 78 -6.02 6.55 -7.65
N GLY A 79 -5.57 5.31 -7.83
CA GLY A 79 -4.25 4.88 -7.37
C GLY A 79 -3.37 4.38 -8.51
N ASN A 80 -2.07 4.60 -8.41
CA ASN A 80 -1.09 3.97 -9.28
C ASN A 80 0.00 3.32 -8.42
N ASP A 81 0.52 2.17 -8.81
CA ASP A 81 1.75 1.62 -8.23
C ASP A 81 2.39 0.70 -9.27
N LEU A 82 3.71 0.75 -9.39
CA LEU A 82 4.46 -0.06 -10.34
C LEU A 82 4.56 -1.54 -9.91
N ALA A 83 4.41 -1.82 -8.61
CA ALA A 83 4.43 -3.17 -8.08
C ALA A 83 3.09 -3.90 -8.37
N PRO A 84 3.09 -5.07 -9.04
CA PRO A 84 1.85 -5.73 -9.45
C PRO A 84 0.89 -6.07 -8.29
N GLU A 85 1.43 -6.50 -7.15
CA GLU A 85 0.62 -6.82 -5.97
C GLU A 85 -0.06 -5.58 -5.39
N ALA A 86 0.63 -4.44 -5.44
CA ALA A 86 0.14 -3.15 -4.96
C ALA A 86 -1.05 -2.65 -5.79
N TYR A 87 -0.91 -2.75 -7.11
CA TYR A 87 -1.95 -2.44 -8.07
C TYR A 87 -3.21 -3.27 -7.80
N ILE A 88 -3.09 -4.59 -7.63
CA ILE A 88 -4.22 -5.49 -7.35
C ILE A 88 -4.92 -5.11 -6.05
N LEU A 89 -4.16 -4.84 -4.98
CA LEU A 89 -4.70 -4.43 -3.70
C LEU A 89 -5.47 -3.11 -3.78
N THR A 90 -4.96 -2.16 -4.57
CA THR A 90 -5.58 -0.85 -4.77
C THR A 90 -6.85 -0.98 -5.60
N ARG A 91 -6.79 -1.70 -6.74
CA ARG A 91 -7.94 -1.96 -7.62
C ARG A 91 -9.09 -2.61 -6.86
N ALA A 92 -8.82 -3.65 -6.08
CA ALA A 92 -9.83 -4.34 -5.28
C ALA A 92 -10.50 -3.44 -4.22
N LYS A 93 -9.80 -2.41 -3.73
CA LYS A 93 -10.34 -1.49 -2.71
C LYS A 93 -11.15 -0.34 -3.30
N VAL A 94 -10.78 0.15 -4.49
CA VAL A 94 -11.49 1.25 -5.17
C VAL A 94 -12.61 0.74 -6.09
N ARG A 95 -12.60 -0.56 -6.42
CA ARG A 95 -13.67 -1.27 -7.13
C ARG A 95 -14.09 -2.53 -6.35
N PRO A 96 -14.53 -2.39 -5.09
CA PRO A 96 -14.88 -3.54 -4.28
C PRO A 96 -16.18 -4.18 -4.77
N VAL A 97 -16.30 -5.48 -4.48
CA VAL A 97 -17.47 -6.30 -4.78
C VAL A 97 -18.22 -6.64 -3.49
N THR A 98 -19.47 -7.09 -3.64
CA THR A 98 -20.29 -7.58 -2.54
C THR A 98 -19.82 -8.94 -2.07
N PHE A 99 -20.16 -9.29 -0.81
CA PHE A 99 -19.91 -10.63 -0.29
C PHE A 99 -20.65 -11.71 -1.10
N GLY A 100 -21.82 -11.39 -1.67
CA GLY A 100 -22.58 -12.30 -2.53
C GLY A 100 -21.82 -12.67 -3.80
N GLU A 101 -21.17 -11.71 -4.45
CA GLU A 101 -20.33 -11.95 -5.63
C GLU A 101 -19.14 -12.86 -5.29
N VAL A 102 -18.42 -12.59 -4.19
CA VAL A 102 -17.32 -13.46 -3.73
C VAL A 102 -17.82 -14.87 -3.42
N LYS A 103 -18.98 -14.99 -2.77
CA LYS A 103 -19.60 -16.27 -2.46
C LYS A 103 -19.94 -17.05 -3.74
N GLY A 104 -20.55 -16.39 -4.72
CA GLY A 104 -20.84 -16.98 -6.03
C GLY A 104 -19.57 -17.42 -6.76
N TRP A 105 -18.51 -16.61 -6.74
CA TRP A 105 -17.20 -17.00 -7.28
C TRP A 105 -16.66 -18.27 -6.63
N VAL A 106 -16.70 -18.35 -5.30
CA VAL A 106 -16.24 -19.52 -4.56
C VAL A 106 -17.08 -20.75 -4.88
N GLU A 107 -18.42 -20.64 -4.91
CA GLU A 107 -19.31 -21.77 -5.18
C GLU A 107 -19.12 -22.34 -6.59
N ARG A 108 -18.99 -21.47 -7.61
CA ARG A 108 -18.73 -21.89 -9.00
C ARG A 108 -17.39 -22.63 -9.14
N ASN A 109 -16.37 -22.21 -8.39
CA ASN A 109 -15.01 -22.74 -8.52
C ASN A 109 -14.64 -23.82 -7.48
N ARG A 110 -15.47 -24.07 -6.46
CA ARG A 110 -15.13 -24.95 -5.32
C ARG A 110 -14.71 -26.35 -5.75
N ARG A 111 -15.47 -26.97 -6.65
CA ARG A 111 -15.20 -28.34 -7.13
C ARG A 111 -13.82 -28.44 -7.81
N PHE A 112 -13.47 -27.44 -8.62
CA PHE A 112 -12.17 -27.37 -9.27
C PHE A 112 -11.05 -27.20 -8.24
N ILE A 113 -11.20 -26.24 -7.32
CA ILE A 113 -10.19 -25.94 -6.30
C ILE A 113 -9.93 -27.15 -5.39
N GLU A 114 -10.98 -27.79 -4.88
CA GLU A 114 -10.86 -28.92 -3.96
C GLU A 114 -10.41 -30.22 -4.66
N GLY A 115 -10.71 -30.36 -5.96
CA GLY A 115 -10.30 -31.49 -6.79
C GLY A 115 -8.88 -31.40 -7.34
N TYR A 116 -8.23 -30.24 -7.25
CA TYR A 116 -6.92 -29.99 -7.85
C TYR A 116 -5.81 -30.90 -7.30
N ARG A 117 -5.03 -31.53 -8.19
CA ARG A 117 -4.07 -32.58 -7.81
C ARG A 117 -2.61 -32.15 -7.88
N SER A 118 -2.27 -31.21 -8.77
CA SER A 118 -0.90 -30.72 -8.89
C SER A 118 -0.48 -30.01 -7.61
N SER A 119 0.71 -30.35 -7.13
CA SER A 119 1.37 -29.67 -6.03
C SER A 119 2.72 -29.11 -6.46
N ASP A 120 2.89 -28.84 -7.75
CA ASP A 120 4.14 -28.34 -8.31
C ASP A 120 4.34 -26.87 -7.90
N ALA A 121 5.23 -26.65 -6.95
CA ALA A 121 5.65 -25.34 -6.49
C ALA A 121 7.14 -25.38 -6.12
N PRO A 122 7.84 -24.24 -6.19
CA PRO A 122 9.22 -24.16 -5.71
C PRO A 122 9.32 -24.62 -4.25
N GLU A 123 10.40 -25.31 -3.89
CA GLU A 123 10.64 -25.79 -2.52
C GLU A 123 10.54 -24.63 -1.49
N GLU A 124 10.95 -23.43 -1.89
CA GLU A 124 10.86 -22.19 -1.13
C GLU A 124 9.42 -21.82 -0.73
N VAL A 125 8.42 -22.23 -1.51
CA VAL A 125 6.99 -22.02 -1.25
C VAL A 125 6.42 -23.19 -0.45
N GLU A 126 6.81 -24.42 -0.79
CA GLU A 126 6.29 -25.63 -0.14
C GLU A 126 6.50 -25.63 1.39
N VAL A 127 7.58 -24.99 1.87
CA VAL A 127 7.88 -24.90 3.30
C VAL A 127 6.81 -24.15 4.10
N PHE A 128 5.97 -23.33 3.45
CA PHE A 128 4.91 -22.56 4.11
C PHE A 128 3.62 -23.36 4.32
N TYR A 129 3.31 -24.34 3.47
CA TYR A 129 1.95 -24.86 3.32
C TYR A 129 1.85 -26.37 3.49
N SER A 130 0.73 -26.85 4.05
CA SER A 130 0.37 -28.27 3.97
C SER A 130 0.12 -28.66 2.50
N ARG A 131 0.32 -29.93 2.15
CA ARG A 131 0.13 -30.42 0.77
C ARG A 131 -1.27 -30.16 0.24
N ARG A 132 -2.30 -30.32 1.08
CA ARG A 132 -3.70 -30.04 0.71
C ARG A 132 -3.92 -28.56 0.45
N THR A 133 -3.48 -27.69 1.36
CA THR A 133 -3.62 -26.23 1.20
C THR A 133 -2.90 -25.76 -0.05
N LEU A 134 -1.66 -26.22 -0.30
CA LEU A 134 -0.86 -25.83 -1.45
C LEU A 134 -1.55 -26.15 -2.79
N ARG A 135 -2.13 -27.35 -2.92
CA ARG A 135 -2.90 -27.74 -4.12
C ARG A 135 -4.04 -26.76 -4.40
N GLN A 136 -4.78 -26.37 -3.36
CA GLN A 136 -5.87 -25.41 -3.51
C GLN A 136 -5.37 -23.99 -3.83
N ILE A 137 -4.23 -23.57 -3.28
CA ILE A 137 -3.58 -22.30 -3.64
C ILE A 137 -3.21 -22.29 -5.14
N LEU A 138 -2.62 -23.38 -5.64
CA LEU A 138 -2.25 -23.51 -7.05
C LEU A 138 -3.47 -23.50 -7.97
N ALA A 139 -4.57 -24.14 -7.57
CA ALA A 139 -5.82 -24.08 -8.31
C ALA A 139 -6.38 -22.66 -8.41
N VAL A 140 -6.40 -21.92 -7.30
CA VAL A 140 -6.85 -20.52 -7.28
C VAL A 140 -5.91 -19.63 -8.10
N ARG A 141 -4.60 -19.88 -8.05
CA ARG A 141 -3.60 -19.21 -8.88
C ARG A 141 -3.83 -19.42 -10.37
N GLU A 142 -4.24 -20.62 -10.77
CA GLU A 142 -4.56 -20.93 -12.17
C GLU A 142 -5.82 -20.18 -12.63
N LEU A 143 -6.87 -20.16 -11.80
CA LEU A 143 -8.12 -19.44 -12.08
C LEU A 143 -7.93 -17.92 -12.18
N LEU A 144 -7.01 -17.37 -11.39
CA LEU A 144 -6.78 -15.92 -11.27
C LEU A 144 -5.56 -15.44 -12.06
N ARG A 145 -5.07 -16.25 -13.01
CA ARG A 145 -3.91 -15.89 -13.83
C ARG A 145 -4.17 -14.63 -14.66
N GLU A 146 -5.37 -14.50 -15.18
CA GLU A 146 -5.83 -13.40 -16.02
C GLU A 146 -7.19 -12.91 -15.48
N PRO A 147 -7.21 -12.05 -14.44
CA PRO A 147 -8.45 -11.57 -13.85
C PRO A 147 -9.24 -10.69 -14.82
N GLU A 148 -10.51 -11.03 -15.07
CA GLU A 148 -11.36 -10.31 -16.03
C GLU A 148 -12.39 -9.43 -15.30
N GLU A 149 -13.05 -9.99 -14.28
CA GLU A 149 -14.11 -9.32 -13.53
C GLU A 149 -13.60 -8.67 -12.25
N ASP A 150 -14.30 -7.64 -11.73
CA ASP A 150 -13.97 -7.00 -10.45
C ASP A 150 -13.88 -8.03 -9.29
N VAL A 151 -14.67 -9.12 -9.36
CA VAL A 151 -14.62 -10.20 -8.37
C VAL A 151 -13.31 -11.00 -8.43
N ASP A 152 -12.71 -11.21 -9.60
CA ASP A 152 -11.44 -11.92 -9.74
C ASP A 152 -10.29 -11.08 -9.15
N TRP A 153 -10.29 -9.77 -9.43
CA TRP A 153 -9.36 -8.83 -8.82
C TRP A 153 -9.51 -8.81 -7.29
N PHE A 154 -10.75 -8.81 -6.80
CA PHE A 154 -11.01 -8.81 -5.37
C PHE A 154 -10.57 -10.12 -4.69
N VAL A 155 -10.89 -11.29 -5.28
CA VAL A 155 -10.44 -12.59 -4.76
C VAL A 155 -8.92 -12.69 -4.82
N SER A 156 -8.27 -12.17 -5.86
CA SER A 156 -6.80 -12.07 -5.92
C SER A 156 -6.28 -11.28 -4.73
N ALA A 157 -6.82 -10.10 -4.44
CA ALA A 157 -6.42 -9.29 -3.30
C ALA A 157 -6.68 -9.98 -1.94
N VAL A 158 -7.79 -10.72 -1.81
CA VAL A 158 -8.06 -11.58 -0.64
C VAL A 158 -6.96 -12.63 -0.48
N MET A 159 -6.61 -13.33 -1.56
CA MET A 159 -5.52 -14.31 -1.58
C MET A 159 -4.21 -13.69 -1.11
N LEU A 160 -3.82 -12.53 -1.66
CA LEU A 160 -2.61 -11.81 -1.23
C LEU A 160 -2.59 -11.51 0.28
N GLY A 161 -3.76 -11.25 0.86
CA GLY A 161 -3.94 -10.96 2.29
C GLY A 161 -3.95 -12.19 3.21
N ILE A 162 -4.15 -13.40 2.67
CA ILE A 162 -4.20 -14.65 3.45
C ILE A 162 -3.05 -15.63 3.14
N LEU A 163 -2.28 -15.40 2.07
CA LEU A 163 -1.16 -16.26 1.68
C LEU A 163 -0.19 -16.51 2.84
N HIS A 164 0.08 -15.49 3.65
CA HIS A 164 0.97 -15.62 4.79
C HIS A 164 0.49 -14.81 6.00
N GLY A 165 0.84 -15.27 7.21
CA GLY A 165 0.48 -14.60 8.45
C GLY A 165 0.32 -15.55 9.63
N SER A 166 -0.29 -15.04 10.71
CA SER A 166 -0.58 -15.78 11.95
C SER A 166 -2.06 -15.82 12.34
N SER A 167 -2.99 -15.36 11.50
CA SER A 167 -4.42 -15.35 11.79
C SER A 167 -5.10 -16.67 11.42
N SER A 168 -6.34 -16.87 11.84
CA SER A 168 -7.09 -18.11 11.59
C SER A 168 -7.36 -18.36 10.10
N ASP A 169 -7.36 -17.32 9.28
CA ASP A 169 -7.49 -17.34 7.82
C ASP A 169 -6.14 -17.41 7.10
N SER A 170 -5.01 -17.22 7.78
CA SER A 170 -3.70 -17.36 7.14
C SER A 170 -3.45 -18.81 6.71
N LEU A 171 -3.01 -18.97 5.46
CA LEU A 171 -2.82 -20.26 4.82
C LEU A 171 -1.47 -20.90 5.21
N SER A 172 -0.48 -20.09 5.55
CA SER A 172 0.88 -20.52 5.86
C SER A 172 1.06 -20.99 7.31
N VAL A 173 2.22 -21.59 7.61
CA VAL A 173 2.80 -21.58 8.96
C VAL A 173 2.84 -20.15 9.53
N LYS A 174 2.80 -20.02 10.86
CA LYS A 174 2.83 -18.71 11.52
C LYS A 174 4.07 -17.92 11.11
N CYS A 175 3.85 -16.76 10.49
CA CYS A 175 4.90 -15.82 10.09
C CYS A 175 4.37 -14.38 10.13
N SER A 176 5.20 -13.41 9.73
CA SER A 176 4.79 -12.02 9.57
C SER A 176 3.60 -11.88 8.62
N HIS A 177 2.67 -10.99 8.97
CA HIS A 177 1.54 -10.60 8.11
C HIS A 177 1.92 -9.51 7.10
N SER A 178 2.94 -8.72 7.41
CA SER A 178 3.29 -7.51 6.65
C SER A 178 4.31 -7.74 5.55
N PHE A 179 5.08 -8.84 5.65
CA PHE A 179 6.08 -9.24 4.65
C PHE A 179 6.24 -10.77 4.62
N SER A 180 6.72 -11.26 3.50
CA SER A 180 7.03 -12.66 3.23
C SER A 180 8.38 -12.99 3.86
N MET A 181 8.38 -13.85 4.88
CA MET A 181 9.64 -14.28 5.53
C MET A 181 10.54 -15.06 4.56
N SER A 182 11.85 -15.05 4.79
CA SER A 182 12.77 -15.80 3.93
C SER A 182 12.57 -17.32 4.09
N PRO A 183 12.71 -18.11 3.01
CA PRO A 183 12.53 -19.56 3.07
C PRO A 183 13.46 -20.23 4.10
N GLY A 184 14.72 -19.78 4.19
CA GLY A 184 15.69 -20.29 5.16
C GLY A 184 15.32 -19.98 6.61
N TYR A 185 14.73 -18.81 6.88
CA TYR A 185 14.21 -18.48 8.22
C TYR A 185 13.03 -19.41 8.56
N VAL A 186 12.08 -19.57 7.65
CA VAL A 186 10.91 -20.44 7.88
C VAL A 186 11.29 -21.90 8.05
N LYS A 187 12.21 -22.43 7.23
CA LYS A 187 12.77 -23.80 7.39
C LYS A 187 13.34 -24.01 8.79
N ARG A 188 14.12 -23.04 9.32
CA ARG A 188 14.64 -23.08 10.69
C ARG A 188 13.53 -22.99 11.73
N SER A 189 12.64 -22.00 11.63
CA SER A 189 11.54 -21.82 12.58
C SER A 189 10.62 -23.03 12.65
N VAL A 190 10.31 -23.69 11.53
CA VAL A 190 9.51 -24.92 11.51
C VAL A 190 10.22 -26.05 12.25
N ARG A 191 11.54 -26.19 12.08
CA ARG A 191 12.35 -27.22 12.75
C ARG A 191 12.49 -26.96 14.25
N GLU A 192 12.88 -25.74 14.62
CA GLU A 192 13.21 -25.34 15.99
C GLU A 192 11.95 -25.16 16.86
N LEU A 193 10.91 -24.50 16.33
CA LEU A 193 9.67 -24.21 17.06
C LEU A 193 8.59 -25.27 16.82
N ARG A 194 8.90 -26.34 16.08
CA ARG A 194 7.97 -27.44 15.72
C ARG A 194 6.65 -26.91 15.14
N LEU A 195 6.70 -25.86 14.32
CA LEU A 195 5.50 -25.25 13.75
C LEU A 195 4.79 -26.25 12.82
N ARG A 196 3.53 -26.56 13.13
CA ARG A 196 2.70 -27.39 12.26
C ARG A 196 2.19 -26.56 11.09
N LYS A 197 2.39 -27.06 9.87
CA LYS A 197 1.76 -26.53 8.65
C LYS A 197 0.24 -26.71 8.77
N PRO A 198 -0.57 -25.63 8.81
CA PRO A 198 -2.01 -25.78 8.98
C PRO A 198 -2.63 -26.38 7.71
N GLU A 199 -3.55 -27.31 7.91
CA GLU A 199 -4.43 -27.76 6.83
C GLU A 199 -5.63 -26.83 6.77
N ARG A 200 -5.75 -26.07 5.68
CA ARG A 200 -6.78 -25.04 5.49
C ARG A 200 -7.53 -25.32 4.18
N ASN A 201 -8.85 -25.19 4.23
CA ASN A 201 -9.67 -25.13 3.02
C ASN A 201 -9.64 -23.68 2.49
N VAL A 202 -8.97 -23.47 1.35
CA VAL A 202 -8.75 -22.15 0.74
C VAL A 202 -10.07 -21.46 0.39
N PRO A 203 -11.07 -22.11 -0.26
CA PRO A 203 -12.41 -21.55 -0.44
C PRO A 203 -13.01 -20.96 0.85
N ASP A 204 -12.95 -21.71 1.96
CA ASP A 204 -13.51 -21.26 3.24
C ASP A 204 -12.71 -20.09 3.83
N CYS A 205 -11.38 -20.07 3.67
CA CYS A 205 -10.54 -18.94 4.10
C CYS A 205 -10.81 -17.67 3.29
N ILE A 206 -11.07 -17.79 1.97
CA ILE A 206 -11.48 -16.67 1.11
C ILE A 206 -12.78 -16.07 1.64
N LEU A 207 -13.80 -16.90 1.90
CA LEU A 207 -15.09 -16.44 2.44
C LEU A 207 -14.94 -15.81 3.83
N MET A 208 -14.09 -16.38 4.69
CA MET A 208 -13.83 -15.82 6.03
C MET A 208 -13.19 -14.43 5.96
N ARG A 209 -12.18 -14.22 5.10
CA ARG A 209 -11.56 -12.90 4.91
C ARG A 209 -12.54 -11.93 4.26
N ALA A 210 -13.25 -12.33 3.21
CA ALA A 210 -14.22 -11.48 2.52
C ALA A 210 -15.33 -11.00 3.46
N ARG A 211 -15.91 -11.90 4.28
CA ARG A 211 -16.91 -11.54 5.30
C ARG A 211 -16.37 -10.51 6.29
N ARG A 212 -15.11 -10.64 6.71
CA ARG A 212 -14.47 -9.71 7.67
C ARG A 212 -14.28 -8.32 7.08
N VAL A 213 -13.85 -8.21 5.82
CA VAL A 213 -13.46 -6.92 5.23
C VAL A 213 -14.62 -6.18 4.56
N LEU A 214 -15.71 -6.89 4.25
CA LEU A 214 -16.94 -6.34 3.67
C LEU A 214 -18.07 -6.15 4.69
N CYS A 215 -17.80 -6.34 5.99
CA CYS A 215 -18.85 -6.33 7.02
C CYS A 215 -19.51 -4.95 7.24
N GLU A 216 -18.83 -3.86 6.89
CA GLU A 216 -19.35 -2.48 6.98
C GLU A 216 -19.87 -1.98 5.61
N GLY A 217 -19.96 -2.85 4.60
CA GLY A 217 -20.41 -2.52 3.26
C GLY A 217 -19.28 -2.11 2.32
N ILE A 218 -19.64 -1.48 1.21
CA ILE A 218 -18.72 -0.97 0.18
C ILE A 218 -18.96 0.53 -0.06
N PRO A 219 -17.92 1.29 -0.43
CA PRO A 219 -18.06 2.67 -0.90
C PRO A 219 -19.11 2.81 -2.01
N SER A 220 -19.88 3.90 -1.98
CA SER A 220 -20.87 4.23 -3.01
C SER A 220 -20.24 4.79 -4.29
N VAL A 221 -19.05 5.39 -4.18
CA VAL A 221 -18.27 5.89 -5.32
C VAL A 221 -17.13 4.93 -5.61
N ARG A 222 -16.98 4.56 -6.87
CA ARG A 222 -15.87 3.73 -7.36
C ARG A 222 -14.74 4.60 -7.89
N GLY A 223 -13.56 4.04 -7.84
CA GLY A 223 -12.35 4.64 -8.38
C GLY A 223 -11.71 3.78 -9.47
N ASP A 224 -10.43 4.05 -9.72
CA ASP A 224 -9.62 3.30 -10.68
C ASP A 224 -8.19 3.07 -10.17
N ALA A 225 -7.51 2.12 -10.79
CA ALA A 225 -6.13 1.80 -10.47
C ALA A 225 -5.31 1.59 -11.74
N PHE A 226 -4.05 2.04 -11.71
CA PHE A 226 -3.09 1.84 -12.80
C PHE A 226 -1.83 1.11 -12.31
N ASN A 227 -1.16 0.41 -13.24
CA ASN A 227 0.13 -0.25 -13.02
C ASN A 227 1.17 0.28 -14.02
N VAL A 228 1.46 1.59 -13.93
CA VAL A 228 2.39 2.27 -14.84
C VAL A 228 3.46 3.04 -14.06
N ASP A 229 4.44 3.59 -14.78
CA ASP A 229 5.43 4.49 -14.19
C ASP A 229 4.76 5.80 -13.76
N ALA A 230 4.96 6.21 -12.51
CA ALA A 230 4.36 7.42 -11.94
C ALA A 230 4.81 8.72 -12.65
N ARG A 231 5.85 8.65 -13.49
CA ARG A 231 6.33 9.77 -14.33
C ARG A 231 5.52 9.94 -15.62
N SER A 232 4.63 9.00 -15.93
CA SER A 232 3.74 9.07 -17.10
C SER A 232 2.43 8.35 -16.78
N LEU A 233 1.48 9.09 -16.21
CA LEU A 233 0.16 8.61 -15.83
C LEU A 233 -0.82 8.74 -17.01
N PRO A 234 -1.71 7.76 -17.22
CA PRO A 234 -2.74 7.79 -18.27
C PRO A 234 -3.92 8.69 -17.86
N LEU A 235 -3.63 9.91 -17.44
CA LEU A 235 -4.58 10.91 -16.98
C LEU A 235 -4.44 12.19 -17.80
N GLY A 236 -5.57 12.86 -18.05
CA GLY A 236 -5.58 14.16 -18.72
C GLY A 236 -4.94 15.26 -17.88
N ASP A 237 -4.51 16.33 -18.54
CA ASP A 237 -4.05 17.54 -17.87
C ASP A 237 -5.17 18.10 -16.99
N GLU A 238 -4.81 18.59 -15.80
CA GLU A 238 -5.75 19.24 -14.87
C GLU A 238 -7.02 18.43 -14.59
N SER A 239 -6.88 17.11 -14.49
CA SER A 239 -7.99 16.16 -14.25
C SER A 239 -8.16 15.75 -12.79
N VAL A 240 -7.18 16.06 -11.92
CA VAL A 240 -7.14 15.64 -10.51
C VAL A 240 -7.34 16.86 -9.59
N ASP A 241 -8.16 16.72 -8.55
CA ASP A 241 -8.43 17.79 -7.58
C ASP A 241 -7.40 17.81 -6.43
N LEU A 242 -6.92 16.63 -6.02
CA LEU A 242 -5.98 16.46 -4.90
C LEU A 242 -5.03 15.28 -5.14
N ILE A 243 -3.76 15.47 -4.80
CA ILE A 243 -2.79 14.38 -4.70
C ILE A 243 -2.42 14.16 -3.23
N VAL A 244 -2.52 12.92 -2.74
CA VAL A 244 -2.01 12.50 -1.41
C VAL A 244 -1.23 11.22 -1.59
N THR A 245 0.07 11.23 -1.29
CA THR A 245 0.96 10.11 -1.65
C THR A 245 2.15 10.00 -0.72
N SER A 246 2.79 8.83 -0.72
CA SER A 246 4.08 8.57 -0.07
C SER A 246 5.07 7.98 -1.08
N PRO A 247 5.89 8.80 -1.77
CA PRO A 247 6.84 8.30 -2.75
C PRO A 247 7.93 7.43 -2.11
N PRO A 248 8.58 6.53 -2.88
CA PRO A 248 9.67 5.71 -2.36
C PRO A 248 10.91 6.55 -2.03
N TYR A 249 11.51 6.33 -0.86
CA TYR A 249 12.74 7.01 -0.43
C TYR A 249 13.89 6.05 -0.09
N PHE A 250 15.09 6.44 -0.52
CA PHE A 250 16.41 5.83 -0.32
C PHE A 250 16.51 4.36 0.11
N SER A 251 16.47 3.40 -0.80
CA SER A 251 16.78 1.96 -0.53
C SER A 251 16.20 1.34 0.75
N MET A 252 15.22 1.98 1.41
CA MET A 252 14.78 1.63 2.77
C MET A 252 13.82 0.45 2.77
N GLN A 253 13.21 0.16 1.63
CA GLN A 253 12.17 -0.84 1.52
C GLN A 253 12.49 -1.77 0.36
N THR A 254 12.57 -3.06 0.68
CA THR A 254 12.75 -4.13 -0.28
C THR A 254 11.39 -4.62 -0.75
N TYR A 255 10.53 -3.71 -1.24
CA TYR A 255 9.11 -4.00 -1.56
C TYR A 255 8.92 -5.29 -2.36
N ALA A 256 9.73 -5.53 -3.40
CA ALA A 256 9.64 -6.75 -4.19
C ALA A 256 9.98 -8.01 -3.38
N TRP A 257 11.05 -7.96 -2.57
CA TRP A 257 11.41 -9.08 -1.69
C TRP A 257 10.39 -9.29 -0.58
N ASP A 258 9.95 -8.23 0.10
CA ASP A 258 8.96 -8.30 1.17
C ASP A 258 7.63 -8.90 0.67
N ASN A 259 7.37 -8.81 -0.63
CA ASN A 259 6.18 -9.35 -1.28
C ASN A 259 6.50 -10.55 -2.20
N TRP A 260 7.66 -11.22 -2.07
CA TRP A 260 8.08 -12.26 -3.01
C TRP A 260 7.06 -13.40 -3.15
N LEU A 261 6.41 -13.81 -2.05
CA LEU A 261 5.42 -14.88 -2.06
C LEU A 261 4.10 -14.45 -2.71
N ARG A 262 3.75 -13.17 -2.57
CA ARG A 262 2.61 -12.54 -3.26
C ARG A 262 2.88 -12.44 -4.76
N LEU A 263 4.07 -11.99 -5.15
CA LEU A 263 4.51 -11.93 -6.53
C LEU A 263 4.56 -13.32 -7.18
N TRP A 264 5.07 -14.32 -6.46
CA TRP A 264 5.03 -15.72 -6.91
C TRP A 264 3.60 -16.17 -7.22
N PHE A 265 2.65 -15.90 -6.30
CA PHE A 265 1.24 -16.24 -6.51
C PHE A 265 0.70 -15.59 -7.78
N LEU A 266 1.04 -14.32 -8.02
CA LEU A 266 0.65 -13.59 -9.23
C LEU A 266 1.42 -13.99 -10.50
N GLY A 267 2.37 -14.92 -10.42
CA GLY A 267 3.15 -15.36 -11.58
C GLY A 267 4.33 -14.46 -11.95
N HIS A 268 4.74 -13.56 -11.06
CA HIS A 268 5.91 -12.69 -11.26
C HIS A 268 7.14 -13.21 -10.52
N ASP A 269 8.32 -13.03 -11.14
CA ASP A 269 9.59 -13.12 -10.41
C ASP A 269 9.86 -11.78 -9.71
N TYR A 270 10.01 -11.82 -8.38
CA TYR A 270 10.31 -10.64 -7.58
C TYR A 270 11.62 -9.96 -7.99
N ARG A 271 12.58 -10.70 -8.57
CA ARG A 271 13.86 -10.14 -9.05
C ARG A 271 13.66 -9.24 -10.25
N GLU A 272 12.77 -9.62 -11.17
CA GLU A 272 12.42 -8.80 -12.33
C GLU A 272 11.58 -7.58 -11.92
N VAL A 273 10.65 -7.76 -10.98
CA VAL A 273 9.91 -6.63 -10.39
C VAL A 273 10.87 -5.66 -9.71
N ALA A 274 11.84 -6.15 -8.94
CA ALA A 274 12.82 -5.32 -8.24
C ALA A 274 13.64 -4.43 -9.18
N LYS A 275 13.96 -4.89 -10.40
CA LYS A 275 14.67 -4.07 -11.41
C LYS A 275 13.85 -2.90 -11.93
N ARG A 276 12.52 -3.03 -11.92
CA ARG A 276 11.59 -1.97 -12.38
C ARG A 276 11.33 -0.93 -11.30
N LEU A 277 11.35 -1.34 -10.02
CA LEU A 277 11.09 -0.43 -8.91
C LEU A 277 12.25 0.54 -8.72
N PHE A 278 11.92 1.79 -8.41
CA PHE A 278 12.92 2.81 -8.13
C PHE A 278 13.70 2.48 -6.84
N HIS A 279 15.02 2.33 -6.98
CA HIS A 279 15.93 2.05 -5.87
C HIS A 279 17.23 2.83 -6.05
N THR A 280 17.54 3.73 -5.13
CA THR A 280 18.79 4.50 -5.13
C THR A 280 19.23 4.86 -3.72
N SER A 281 20.54 4.88 -3.49
CA SER A 281 21.18 5.50 -2.32
C SER A 281 21.81 6.87 -2.65
N SER A 282 21.69 7.32 -3.90
CA SER A 282 22.24 8.57 -4.40
C SER A 282 21.19 9.69 -4.32
N VAL A 283 21.53 10.76 -3.59
CA VAL A 283 20.68 11.95 -3.45
C VAL A 283 20.41 12.62 -4.80
N PRO A 284 21.41 12.89 -5.68
CA PRO A 284 21.15 13.45 -7.01
C PRO A 284 20.14 12.64 -7.83
N LYS A 285 20.33 11.32 -7.93
CA LYS A 285 19.41 10.44 -8.67
C LYS A 285 18.00 10.43 -8.10
N PHE A 286 17.87 10.55 -6.77
CA PHE A 286 16.57 10.68 -6.12
C PHE A 286 15.88 12.01 -6.49
N LEU A 287 16.62 13.12 -6.47
CA LEU A 287 16.09 14.43 -6.84
C LEU A 287 15.66 14.47 -8.31
N GLU A 288 16.44 13.90 -9.23
CA GLU A 288 16.09 13.78 -10.65
C GLU A 288 14.79 13.00 -10.84
N PHE A 289 14.68 11.81 -10.22
CA PHE A 289 13.47 11.00 -10.25
C PHE A 289 12.26 11.76 -9.71
N MET A 290 12.40 12.41 -8.55
CA MET A 290 11.30 13.16 -7.95
C MET A 290 10.94 14.41 -8.76
N GLU A 291 11.87 15.02 -9.49
CA GLU A 291 11.57 16.13 -10.39
C GLU A 291 10.66 15.67 -11.54
N GLU A 292 10.94 14.52 -12.16
CA GLU A 292 10.07 13.93 -13.19
C GLU A 292 8.68 13.59 -12.65
N VAL A 293 8.62 12.96 -11.47
CA VAL A 293 7.35 12.64 -10.78
C VAL A 293 6.56 13.90 -10.46
N LEU A 294 7.21 14.94 -9.93
CA LEU A 294 6.54 16.19 -9.58
C LEU A 294 6.05 16.94 -10.83
N ARG A 295 6.77 16.88 -11.95
CA ARG A 295 6.28 17.44 -13.23
C ARG A 295 4.99 16.74 -13.67
N GLU A 296 4.94 15.41 -13.57
CA GLU A 296 3.74 14.66 -13.91
C GLU A 296 2.59 14.95 -12.95
N ALA A 297 2.86 15.00 -11.64
CA ALA A 297 1.90 15.42 -10.63
C ALA A 297 1.35 16.83 -10.91
N HIS A 298 2.22 17.78 -11.29
CA HIS A 298 1.83 19.14 -11.65
C HIS A 298 0.97 19.18 -12.93
N ARG A 299 1.26 18.33 -13.93
CA ARG A 299 0.47 18.24 -15.16
C ARG A 299 -0.97 17.81 -14.88
N VAL A 300 -1.15 16.72 -14.12
CA VAL A 300 -2.48 16.13 -13.88
C VAL A 300 -3.30 16.89 -12.84
N LEU A 301 -2.67 17.60 -11.90
CA LEU A 301 -3.37 18.35 -10.85
C LEU A 301 -4.02 19.63 -11.42
N LYS A 302 -5.23 19.96 -10.99
CA LYS A 302 -5.91 21.22 -11.34
C LYS A 302 -5.21 22.43 -10.73
N ARG A 303 -5.33 23.59 -11.37
CA ARG A 303 -4.87 24.87 -10.79
C ARG A 303 -5.51 25.10 -9.42
N GLY A 304 -4.70 25.54 -8.46
CA GLY A 304 -5.12 25.70 -7.06
C GLY A 304 -5.27 24.38 -6.28
N GLY A 305 -5.17 23.23 -6.93
CA GLY A 305 -5.19 21.92 -6.29
C GLY A 305 -3.98 21.70 -5.37
N ALA A 306 -4.16 20.85 -4.36
CA ALA A 306 -3.11 20.53 -3.39
C ALA A 306 -2.38 19.23 -3.77
N CYS A 307 -1.08 19.19 -3.49
CA CYS A 307 -0.24 18.01 -3.57
C CYS A 307 0.42 17.78 -2.22
N VAL A 308 0.09 16.66 -1.58
CA VAL A 308 0.51 16.33 -0.22
C VAL A 308 1.45 15.13 -0.29
N LEU A 309 2.71 15.35 0.05
CA LEU A 309 3.74 14.32 0.06
C LEU A 309 4.00 13.90 1.51
N VAL A 310 3.58 12.68 1.86
CA VAL A 310 3.90 12.05 3.14
C VAL A 310 5.30 11.44 3.02
N LEU A 311 6.24 12.04 3.76
CA LEU A 311 7.65 11.72 3.71
C LEU A 311 8.14 11.37 5.12
N GLY A 312 9.45 11.24 5.28
CA GLY A 312 10.06 10.97 6.57
C GLY A 312 11.42 11.62 6.72
N VAL A 313 11.97 11.56 7.93
CA VAL A 313 13.37 11.87 8.18
C VAL A 313 14.18 10.58 8.10
N VAL A 314 15.13 10.55 7.16
CA VAL A 314 15.91 9.37 6.79
C VAL A 314 17.36 9.51 7.21
N ARG A 315 18.00 8.41 7.65
CA ARG A 315 19.43 8.39 7.95
C ARG A 315 20.21 7.82 6.76
N LEU A 316 20.99 8.66 6.09
CA LEU A 316 21.85 8.26 4.96
C LEU A 316 23.32 8.49 5.34
N LYS A 317 24.13 7.41 5.33
CA LYS A 317 25.56 7.45 5.70
C LYS A 317 25.84 8.18 7.03
N GLY A 318 24.97 7.98 8.03
CA GLY A 318 25.07 8.59 9.37
C GLY A 318 24.43 9.97 9.51
N VAL A 319 24.06 10.63 8.41
CA VAL A 319 23.44 11.96 8.41
C VAL A 319 21.92 11.86 8.36
N LEU A 320 21.22 12.63 9.19
CA LEU A 320 19.77 12.77 9.11
C LEU A 320 19.41 13.74 7.99
N ILE A 321 18.52 13.31 7.10
CA ILE A 321 18.03 14.09 5.96
C ILE A 321 16.52 14.23 6.13
N ASN A 322 16.02 15.46 6.19
CA ASN A 322 14.61 15.74 6.11
C ASN A 322 14.18 15.73 4.63
N MET A 323 13.36 14.76 4.25
CA MET A 323 12.96 14.58 2.86
C MET A 323 12.07 15.72 2.34
N ALA A 324 11.29 16.36 3.21
CA ALA A 324 10.48 17.52 2.83
C ALA A 324 11.38 18.70 2.44
N GLU A 325 12.37 19.02 3.27
CA GLU A 325 13.36 20.07 3.00
C GLU A 325 14.16 19.79 1.72
N LEU A 326 14.55 18.52 1.53
CA LEU A 326 15.30 18.09 0.36
C LEU A 326 14.52 18.29 -0.94
N LEU A 327 13.19 18.11 -0.91
CA LEU A 327 12.33 18.21 -2.09
C LEU A 327 11.79 19.63 -2.35
N LEU A 328 11.82 20.52 -1.36
CA LEU A 328 11.32 21.90 -1.50
C LEU A 328 11.86 22.62 -2.75
N PRO A 329 13.18 22.70 -3.00
CA PRO A 329 13.70 23.40 -4.17
C PRO A 329 13.27 22.75 -5.49
N VAL A 330 13.06 21.43 -5.50
CA VAL A 330 12.59 20.71 -6.70
C VAL A 330 11.13 21.06 -6.98
N ALA A 331 10.28 21.03 -5.97
CA ALA A 331 8.87 21.39 -6.09
C ALA A 331 8.69 22.83 -6.62
N GLU A 332 9.46 23.78 -6.08
CA GLU A 332 9.44 25.17 -6.55
C GLU A 332 9.87 25.31 -8.01
N ARG A 333 10.94 24.61 -8.44
CA ARG A 333 11.37 24.61 -9.85
C ARG A 333 10.32 24.07 -10.80
N VAL A 334 9.55 23.06 -10.38
CA VAL A 334 8.47 22.46 -11.18
C VAL A 334 7.26 23.39 -11.31
N GLY A 335 7.07 24.33 -10.38
CA GLY A 335 5.97 25.31 -10.40
C GLY A 335 5.01 25.21 -9.21
N PHE A 336 5.27 24.32 -8.25
CA PHE A 336 4.51 24.27 -7.01
C PHE A 336 4.85 25.45 -6.10
N GLU A 337 3.85 25.90 -5.35
CA GLU A 337 4.00 26.77 -4.19
C GLU A 337 4.03 25.92 -2.92
N PRO A 338 5.13 25.93 -2.15
CA PRO A 338 5.14 25.32 -0.82
C PRO A 338 4.20 26.06 0.12
N ILE A 339 3.32 25.32 0.80
CA ILE A 339 2.41 25.87 1.80
C ILE A 339 3.03 25.76 3.19
N ARG A 340 3.36 24.53 3.62
CA ARG A 340 4.00 24.25 4.91
C ARG A 340 4.63 22.86 4.95
N ILE A 341 5.47 22.64 5.97
CA ILE A 341 5.96 21.32 6.37
C ILE A 341 5.29 20.96 7.70
N VAL A 342 4.57 19.84 7.72
CA VAL A 342 4.01 19.29 8.96
C VAL A 342 4.95 18.25 9.54
N ALA A 343 5.44 18.47 10.75
CA ALA A 343 6.30 17.53 11.47
C ALA A 343 5.48 16.66 12.44
N ASP A 344 5.63 15.35 12.34
CA ASP A 344 5.07 14.40 13.30
C ASP A 344 6.09 14.12 14.42
N GLU A 345 6.21 15.06 15.35
CA GLU A 345 7.01 14.88 16.57
C GLU A 345 6.18 14.21 17.67
N ILE A 346 6.71 13.18 18.33
CA ILE A 346 6.17 12.72 19.61
C ILE A 346 6.43 13.82 20.65
N PRO A 347 5.40 14.41 21.28
CA PRO A 347 5.58 15.46 22.28
C PRO A 347 6.46 14.96 23.44
N LYS A 348 7.40 15.80 23.90
CA LYS A 348 8.39 15.45 24.95
C LYS A 348 7.75 15.00 26.27
N GLU A 349 6.46 15.30 26.47
CA GLU A 349 5.69 15.05 27.68
C GLU A 349 5.15 13.59 27.75
N ARG A 350 5.16 12.84 26.64
CA ARG A 350 4.69 11.43 26.58
C ARG A 350 5.83 10.40 26.69
N LYS A 351 6.78 10.63 27.61
CA LYS A 351 8.01 9.84 27.87
C LYS A 351 7.82 8.43 28.46
N TYR A 352 6.69 7.76 28.26
CA TYR A 352 6.49 6.38 28.76
C TYR A 352 6.92 5.27 27.77
N LEU A 353 7.55 5.62 26.64
CA LEU A 353 8.03 4.67 25.62
C LEU A 353 9.56 4.70 25.43
N MET A 354 10.33 4.97 26.50
CA MET A 354 11.80 5.08 26.50
C MET A 354 12.57 3.78 26.16
N TYR A 355 11.88 2.67 25.91
CA TYR A 355 12.49 1.36 25.66
C TYR A 355 12.67 1.02 24.17
N LEU A 356 12.23 1.89 23.25
CA LEU A 356 12.42 1.71 21.81
C LEU A 356 13.74 2.34 21.37
N ASP A 357 14.65 1.50 20.85
CA ASP A 357 15.96 1.90 20.33
C ASP A 357 15.81 2.93 19.19
N ARG A 358 16.43 4.11 19.37
CA ARG A 358 16.43 5.24 18.41
C ARG A 358 17.31 4.99 17.18
N SER A 359 17.87 3.79 17.03
CA SER A 359 18.86 3.45 16.01
C SER A 359 18.29 2.86 14.71
N GLN A 360 16.98 2.54 14.63
CA GLN A 360 16.39 1.88 13.45
C GLN A 360 15.22 2.65 12.82
N GLY A 361 15.32 2.91 11.51
CA GLY A 361 14.17 3.33 10.68
C GLY A 361 13.73 4.79 10.84
N VAL A 362 12.88 5.25 9.90
CA VAL A 362 12.39 6.63 9.76
C VAL A 362 12.03 7.25 11.13
N GLY A 363 12.83 8.22 11.57
CA GLY A 363 12.77 8.68 12.97
C GLY A 363 11.57 9.57 13.29
N ARG A 364 10.95 10.17 12.26
CA ARG A 364 9.79 11.08 12.30
C ARG A 364 9.11 11.11 10.92
N GLU A 365 7.79 11.06 10.87
CA GLU A 365 7.05 11.38 9.63
C GLU A 365 7.07 12.91 9.42
N VAL A 366 7.21 13.34 8.17
CA VAL A 366 7.16 14.76 7.79
C VAL A 366 6.34 14.86 6.52
N VAL A 367 5.35 15.76 6.50
CA VAL A 367 4.46 15.95 5.37
C VAL A 367 4.80 17.28 4.70
N LEU A 368 5.03 17.25 3.39
CA LEU A 368 5.20 18.47 2.58
C LEU A 368 3.88 18.79 1.88
N GLU A 369 3.30 19.94 2.22
CA GLU A 369 2.08 20.46 1.58
C GLU A 369 2.45 21.45 0.48
N LEU A 370 2.01 21.17 -0.75
CA LEU A 370 2.24 21.98 -1.94
C LEU A 370 0.90 22.39 -2.58
N ARG A 371 0.90 23.51 -3.29
CA ARG A 371 -0.23 23.95 -4.13
C ARG A 371 0.22 24.24 -5.55
N LYS A 372 -0.57 23.82 -6.55
CA LYS A 372 -0.32 24.19 -7.94
C LYS A 372 -0.73 25.65 -8.19
N ARG A 373 0.16 26.42 -8.81
CA ARG A 373 -0.06 27.83 -9.16
C ARG A 373 -0.98 28.02 -10.36
#